data_AF-A0AAN5Z462-F1
#
_entry.id   AF-A0AAN5Z462-F1
#
_cell.length_a   1.000
_cell.length_b   1.000
_cell.length_c   1.000
_cell.angle_alpha   90.00
_cell.angle_beta   90.00
_cell.angle_gamma   90.00
#
_symmetry.space_group_name_H-M   'P 1'
#
loop_
_entity.id
_entity.type
_entity.pdbx_description
1 polymer ?
#
loop_
_entity_poly.entity_id
_entity_poly.type
_entity_poly.pdbx_seq_one_letter_code
_entity_poly.pdbx_strand_id
1 'polypeptide(L)'
;MPPRVRGASTPLVGLDAAVSISSRSSSSPFLRTFSTTPCREKMSKGRARMFEWLNHGGGRSLAEAGTSPNYLGPHQDQPFPLNPLFRSQTVLSDQTREIIYDKVIGKGELLKAVSAEMHIDVRRVAAVVRLKEVEKQWKAEGKQLAVPYARAVMKMLPKTFWEEGAENVPHEPINEIHVHNLTMQQLFTPVSESRHFTREDAAKAFHDRMLSADKRSPQRELIKMEKQVIKGVPRPEALTKFQELIQKHETKDSEKEADKRRFLDSMTKRVKTDRYEFRFKPMDINEVGRDGRSRKGTGWRYGAPFEDRKRGLVKIPTSVP
;
A
#
# COMPACT_ATOMS: atom_id res chain seq x y z
N MET A 1 35.55 -41.36 13.70
CA MET A 1 34.77 -41.84 12.54
C MET A 1 35.16 -43.27 12.25
N PRO A 2 34.26 -44.25 12.33
CA PRO A 2 34.49 -45.61 11.85
C PRO A 2 34.00 -45.79 10.38
N PRO A 3 34.58 -46.72 9.59
CA PRO A 3 34.43 -46.77 8.14
C PRO A 3 33.12 -47.45 7.67
N ARG A 4 32.66 -47.02 6.49
CA ARG A 4 31.47 -47.53 5.77
C ARG A 4 31.78 -48.87 5.10
N VAL A 5 30.97 -49.88 5.38
CA VAL A 5 30.95 -51.15 4.62
C VAL A 5 29.96 -51.02 3.45
N ARG A 6 30.41 -51.41 2.26
CA ARG A 6 29.63 -51.51 1.01
C ARG A 6 29.08 -52.94 0.84
N GLY A 7 27.92 -53.04 0.23
CA GLY A 7 27.40 -54.24 -0.44
C GLY A 7 25.91 -54.07 -0.71
N ALA A 8 25.31 -54.50 -1.82
CA ALA A 8 25.77 -54.95 -3.13
C ALA A 8 24.62 -54.61 -4.11
N SER A 9 24.92 -54.46 -5.39
CA SER A 9 24.00 -53.95 -6.42
C SER A 9 23.47 -55.04 -7.37
N THR A 10 22.25 -54.80 -7.87
CA THR A 10 21.60 -55.28 -9.12
C THR A 10 20.90 -56.67 -9.10
N PRO A 11 19.95 -56.97 -10.03
CA PRO A 11 19.35 -56.14 -11.10
C PRO A 11 17.80 -56.19 -11.23
N LEU A 12 17.30 -55.33 -12.13
CA LEU A 12 15.96 -55.23 -12.73
C LEU A 12 15.62 -56.43 -13.65
N VAL A 13 14.36 -56.90 -13.65
CA VAL A 13 13.46 -57.38 -14.74
C VAL A 13 12.11 -57.69 -14.02
N GLY A 14 10.88 -57.43 -14.45
CA GLY A 14 10.22 -57.04 -15.69
C GLY A 14 8.83 -57.72 -15.70
N LEU A 15 7.78 -57.02 -16.19
CA LEU A 15 6.47 -57.55 -16.63
C LEU A 15 5.58 -58.17 -15.50
N ASP A 16 4.25 -58.03 -15.41
CA ASP A 16 3.20 -57.82 -16.40
C ASP A 16 2.01 -57.05 -15.81
N ALA A 17 1.29 -56.38 -16.72
CA ALA A 17 -0.04 -55.84 -16.49
C ALA A 17 -1.09 -56.94 -16.70
N ALA A 18 -1.97 -57.15 -15.72
CA ALA A 18 -3.25 -57.83 -15.93
C ALA A 18 -4.35 -57.11 -15.16
N VAL A 19 -5.24 -56.48 -15.91
CA VAL A 19 -6.54 -56.00 -15.46
C VAL A 19 -7.40 -57.21 -15.13
N SER A 20 -7.99 -57.24 -13.93
CA SER A 20 -9.10 -58.13 -13.63
C SER A 20 -10.13 -57.37 -12.80
N ILE A 21 -11.24 -57.07 -13.47
CA ILE A 21 -12.50 -56.64 -12.88
C ILE A 21 -13.15 -57.89 -12.30
N SER A 22 -13.38 -57.94 -10.98
CA SER A 22 -14.65 -58.38 -10.36
C SER A 22 -14.52 -58.76 -8.89
N SER A 23 -15.68 -58.62 -8.23
CA SER A 23 -16.07 -59.16 -6.93
C SER A 23 -15.78 -58.30 -5.70
N ARG A 24 -16.86 -57.70 -5.18
CA ARG A 24 -17.00 -57.38 -3.76
C ARG A 24 -16.85 -58.69 -2.99
N SER A 25 -15.75 -58.85 -2.27
CA SER A 25 -15.71 -59.68 -1.07
C SER A 25 -14.83 -59.00 -0.03
N SER A 26 -15.33 -59.03 1.19
CA SER A 26 -14.75 -58.42 2.38
C SER A 26 -13.34 -58.94 2.65
N SER A 27 -12.33 -58.15 2.33
CA SER A 27 -11.02 -58.24 2.95
C SER A 27 -10.33 -56.89 2.89
N SER A 28 -9.84 -56.46 4.05
CA SER A 28 -9.28 -55.15 4.35
C SER A 28 -8.25 -54.70 3.31
N PRO A 29 -8.35 -53.51 2.71
CA PRO A 29 -7.20 -52.96 2.01
C PRO A 29 -6.20 -52.52 3.08
N PHE A 30 -5.06 -53.18 3.12
CA PHE A 30 -3.85 -52.67 3.76
C PHE A 30 -3.51 -51.32 3.13
N LEU A 31 -4.11 -50.27 3.67
CA LEU A 31 -3.71 -48.89 3.40
C LEU A 31 -2.29 -48.74 3.92
N ARG A 32 -1.41 -48.24 3.06
CA ARG A 32 -0.02 -47.92 3.42
C ARG A 32 -0.04 -46.85 4.51
N THR A 33 0.06 -47.29 5.76
CA THR A 33 -0.01 -46.47 6.97
C THR A 33 1.31 -45.74 7.16
N PHE A 34 1.55 -44.65 6.43
CA PHE A 34 2.65 -43.72 6.74
C PHE A 34 2.34 -42.82 7.96
N SER A 35 1.19 -43.00 8.60
CA SER A 35 0.82 -42.31 9.83
C SER A 35 0.68 -43.29 10.99
N THR A 36 1.57 -43.18 11.98
CA THR A 36 1.52 -43.98 13.23
C THR A 36 0.44 -43.49 14.21
N THR A 37 -0.34 -42.46 13.85
CA THR A 37 -1.45 -42.00 14.68
C THR A 37 -2.69 -42.88 14.43
N PRO A 38 -3.23 -43.59 15.43
CA PRO A 38 -4.47 -44.34 15.26
C PRO A 38 -5.61 -43.40 14.89
N CYS A 39 -6.41 -43.78 13.87
CA CYS A 39 -7.63 -43.07 13.52
C CYS A 39 -8.58 -43.11 14.72
N ARG A 40 -8.82 -41.97 15.38
CA ARG A 40 -9.73 -41.92 16.53
C ARG A 40 -11.18 -42.09 16.03
N GLU A 41 -11.86 -43.13 16.51
CA GLU A 41 -13.26 -43.44 16.19
C GLU A 41 -14.25 -42.36 16.68
N LYS A 42 -13.88 -41.62 17.73
CA LYS A 42 -14.73 -40.60 18.35
C LYS A 42 -14.09 -39.21 18.29
N MET A 43 -14.94 -38.22 18.05
CA MET A 43 -14.53 -36.82 17.97
C MET A 43 -14.07 -36.31 19.35
N SER A 44 -13.01 -35.49 19.39
CA SER A 44 -12.54 -34.90 20.65
C SER A 44 -13.57 -33.90 21.19
N LYS A 45 -13.59 -33.70 22.52
CA LYS A 45 -14.47 -32.73 23.19
C LYS A 45 -14.30 -31.30 22.62
N GLY A 46 -13.08 -30.91 22.27
CA GLY A 46 -12.79 -29.63 21.64
C GLY A 46 -13.43 -29.49 20.26
N ARG A 47 -13.33 -30.54 19.42
CA ARG A 47 -14.02 -30.55 18.11
C ARG A 47 -15.54 -30.54 18.28
N ALA A 48 -16.10 -31.27 19.25
CA ALA A 48 -17.53 -31.25 19.52
C ALA A 48 -18.04 -29.83 19.82
N ARG A 49 -17.38 -29.12 20.74
CA ARG A 49 -17.71 -27.71 21.06
C ARG A 49 -17.52 -26.76 19.87
N MET A 50 -16.52 -27.00 19.04
CA MET A 50 -16.29 -26.22 17.83
C MET A 50 -17.45 -26.38 16.84
N PHE A 51 -17.87 -27.62 16.56
CA PHE A 51 -18.99 -27.87 15.65
C PHE A 51 -20.33 -27.40 16.23
N GLU A 52 -20.52 -27.51 17.54
CA GLU A 52 -21.63 -26.89 18.24
C GLU A 52 -21.67 -25.38 17.93
N TRP A 53 -20.58 -24.64 18.18
CA TRP A 53 -20.55 -23.22 17.87
C TRP A 53 -20.74 -22.89 16.37
N LEU A 54 -20.13 -23.66 15.46
CA LEU A 54 -20.26 -23.48 14.02
C LEU A 54 -21.69 -23.67 13.52
N ASN A 55 -22.40 -24.65 14.08
CA ASN A 55 -23.77 -24.99 13.68
C ASN A 55 -24.82 -24.13 14.40
N HIS A 56 -24.46 -23.50 15.51
CA HIS A 56 -25.32 -22.56 16.25
C HIS A 56 -25.11 -21.10 15.79
N GLY A 57 -26.02 -20.22 16.23
CA GLY A 57 -26.31 -18.91 15.61
C GLY A 57 -25.10 -18.05 15.22
N GLY A 58 -24.09 -17.94 16.09
CA GLY A 58 -22.90 -17.13 15.83
C GLY A 58 -22.07 -17.62 14.65
N GLY A 59 -21.83 -18.93 14.55
CA GLY A 59 -21.08 -19.52 13.43
C GLY A 59 -21.88 -19.54 12.13
N ARG A 60 -23.18 -19.84 12.21
CA ARG A 60 -24.06 -19.92 11.04
C ARG A 60 -24.32 -18.55 10.40
N SER A 61 -24.51 -17.51 11.22
CA SER A 61 -24.71 -16.14 10.72
C SER A 61 -23.48 -15.64 9.93
N LEU A 62 -22.27 -16.00 10.37
CA LEU A 62 -21.03 -15.64 9.67
C LEU A 62 -20.82 -16.41 8.36
N ALA A 63 -21.43 -17.59 8.22
CA ALA A 63 -21.37 -18.39 7.00
C ALA A 63 -22.27 -17.83 5.89
N GLU A 64 -23.32 -17.09 6.26
CA GLU A 64 -24.25 -16.49 5.32
C GLU A 64 -23.70 -15.16 4.78
N ALA A 65 -23.76 -15.00 3.44
CA ALA A 65 -23.27 -13.79 2.78
C ALA A 65 -24.22 -12.61 3.06
N GLY A 66 -23.84 -11.74 4.00
CA GLY A 66 -24.53 -10.50 4.29
C GLY A 66 -24.32 -9.40 3.23
N THR A 67 -25.18 -8.38 3.27
CA THR A 67 -25.02 -7.14 2.48
C THR A 67 -24.21 -6.07 3.24
N SER A 68 -24.00 -6.27 4.53
CA SER A 68 -23.23 -5.43 5.43
C SER A 68 -22.03 -6.19 6.01
N PRO A 69 -21.04 -5.48 6.57
CA PRO A 69 -19.95 -6.12 7.30
C PRO A 69 -20.50 -6.98 8.43
N ASN A 70 -20.09 -8.25 8.45
CA ASN A 70 -20.48 -9.21 9.48
C ASN A 70 -19.22 -9.67 10.23
N TYR A 71 -18.81 -8.88 11.22
CA TYR A 71 -17.62 -9.14 12.02
C TYR A 71 -17.97 -9.81 13.37
N LEU A 72 -16.98 -10.42 14.00
CA LEU A 72 -17.15 -11.06 15.31
C LEU A 72 -17.19 -10.08 16.48
N GLY A 73 -16.72 -8.85 16.28
CA GLY A 73 -16.66 -7.85 17.35
C GLY A 73 -18.04 -7.33 17.77
N PRO A 74 -18.10 -6.65 18.92
CA PRO A 74 -19.35 -6.06 19.42
C PRO A 74 -19.90 -4.95 18.51
N HIS A 75 -19.05 -4.33 17.69
CA HIS A 75 -19.42 -3.28 16.75
C HIS A 75 -19.34 -3.77 15.30
N GLN A 76 -20.18 -3.20 14.42
CA GLN A 76 -20.25 -3.55 12.99
C GLN A 76 -18.95 -3.29 12.22
N ASP A 77 -18.07 -2.43 12.73
CA ASP A 77 -16.79 -2.08 12.14
C ASP A 77 -15.61 -2.74 12.88
N GLN A 78 -15.86 -3.60 13.87
CA GLN A 78 -14.80 -4.20 14.68
C GLN A 78 -14.57 -5.68 14.30
N PRO A 79 -13.56 -6.00 13.48
CA PRO A 79 -13.28 -7.37 13.07
C PRO A 79 -12.81 -8.25 14.24
N PHE A 80 -12.03 -7.69 15.17
CA PHE A 80 -11.44 -8.45 16.28
C PHE A 80 -12.01 -7.98 17.62
N PRO A 81 -12.74 -8.83 18.37
CA PRO A 81 -13.41 -8.42 19.61
C PRO A 81 -12.44 -7.91 20.68
N LEU A 82 -11.23 -8.49 20.75
CA LEU A 82 -10.22 -8.13 21.75
C LEU A 82 -9.43 -6.85 21.41
N ASN A 83 -9.48 -6.37 20.16
CA ASN A 83 -8.78 -5.16 19.75
C ASN A 83 -9.78 -4.07 19.31
N PRO A 84 -10.15 -3.14 20.21
CA PRO A 84 -11.10 -2.08 19.89
C PRO A 84 -10.51 -0.95 19.04
N LEU A 85 -9.17 -0.87 18.88
CA LEU A 85 -8.53 0.19 18.12
C LEU A 85 -8.53 -0.09 16.61
N PHE A 86 -8.48 -1.36 16.21
CA PHE A 86 -8.51 -1.73 14.81
C PHE A 86 -9.96 -1.80 14.31
N ARG A 87 -10.34 -0.82 13.48
CA ARG A 87 -11.66 -0.71 12.85
C ARG A 87 -11.56 -0.91 11.35
N SER A 88 -12.56 -1.58 10.79
CA SER A 88 -12.76 -1.73 9.35
C SER A 88 -13.27 -0.42 8.77
N GLN A 89 -12.34 0.36 8.25
CA GLN A 89 -12.66 1.62 7.58
C GLN A 89 -13.39 1.37 6.27
N THR A 90 -14.21 2.34 5.87
CA THR A 90 -14.95 2.27 4.61
C THR A 90 -14.01 2.22 3.40
N VAL A 91 -14.43 1.51 2.35
CA VAL A 91 -13.76 1.51 1.05
C VAL A 91 -14.55 2.35 0.04
N LEU A 92 -13.86 2.88 -0.98
CA LEU A 92 -14.53 3.60 -2.06
C LEU A 92 -15.42 2.64 -2.86
N SER A 93 -16.67 3.04 -3.12
CA SER A 93 -17.55 2.28 -4.01
C SER A 93 -17.03 2.28 -5.45
N ASP A 94 -17.43 1.28 -6.25
CA ASP A 94 -17.01 1.20 -7.66
C ASP A 94 -17.51 2.40 -8.48
N GLN A 95 -18.70 2.93 -8.14
CA GLN A 95 -19.27 4.15 -8.74
C GLN A 95 -18.41 5.37 -8.40
N THR A 96 -18.10 5.57 -7.13
CA THR A 96 -17.25 6.69 -6.69
C THR A 96 -15.90 6.64 -7.40
N ARG A 97 -15.27 5.45 -7.53
CA ARG A 97 -14.00 5.28 -8.26
C ARG A 97 -14.08 5.72 -9.73
N GLU A 98 -15.20 5.47 -10.41
CA GLU A 98 -15.41 5.95 -11.78
C GLU A 98 -15.53 7.48 -11.82
N ILE A 99 -16.28 8.07 -10.88
CA ILE A 99 -16.39 9.54 -10.75
C ILE A 99 -15.02 10.19 -10.53
N ILE A 100 -14.16 9.61 -9.68
CA ILE A 100 -12.78 10.09 -9.48
C ILE A 100 -12.04 10.10 -10.82
N TYR A 101 -12.12 9.00 -11.55
CA TYR A 101 -11.43 8.84 -12.83
C TYR A 101 -11.93 9.86 -13.85
N ASP A 102 -13.24 10.03 -13.97
CA ASP A 102 -13.87 10.93 -14.93
C ASP A 102 -13.57 12.40 -14.60
N LYS A 103 -13.46 12.78 -13.32
CA LYS A 103 -13.01 14.13 -12.94
C LYS A 103 -11.56 14.38 -13.33
N VAL A 104 -10.65 13.45 -13.03
CA VAL A 104 -9.22 13.65 -13.29
C VAL A 104 -8.89 13.55 -14.78
N ILE A 105 -9.35 12.50 -15.46
CA ILE A 105 -9.00 12.22 -16.85
C ILE A 105 -10.01 12.84 -17.82
N GLY A 106 -11.31 12.77 -17.53
CA GLY A 106 -12.35 13.30 -18.40
C GLY A 106 -12.46 14.82 -18.35
N LYS A 107 -12.60 15.39 -17.15
CA LYS A 107 -12.71 16.84 -16.93
C LYS A 107 -11.34 17.54 -16.82
N GLY A 108 -10.24 16.80 -16.61
CA GLY A 108 -8.91 17.38 -16.45
C GLY A 108 -8.69 18.08 -15.11
N GLU A 109 -9.48 17.73 -14.09
CA GLU A 109 -9.35 18.32 -12.76
C GLU A 109 -8.06 17.88 -12.06
N LEU A 110 -7.48 18.78 -11.27
CA LEU A 110 -6.20 18.55 -10.60
C LEU A 110 -6.39 17.62 -9.40
N LEU A 111 -5.44 16.71 -9.17
CA LEU A 111 -5.52 15.70 -8.10
C LEU A 111 -5.81 16.30 -6.72
N LYS A 112 -5.15 17.41 -6.37
CA LYS A 112 -5.34 18.10 -5.09
C LYS A 112 -6.71 18.75 -4.96
N ALA A 113 -7.29 19.23 -6.07
CA ALA A 113 -8.63 19.81 -6.07
C ALA A 113 -9.68 18.71 -5.84
N VAL A 114 -9.58 17.61 -6.59
CA VAL A 114 -10.43 16.42 -6.46
C VAL A 114 -10.34 15.82 -5.04
N SER A 115 -9.12 15.76 -4.48
CA SER A 115 -8.85 15.31 -3.12
C SER A 115 -9.51 16.20 -2.06
N ALA A 116 -9.46 17.53 -2.22
CA ALA A 116 -10.09 18.49 -1.31
C ALA A 116 -11.62 18.45 -1.39
N GLU A 117 -12.18 18.26 -2.59
CA GLU A 117 -13.63 18.21 -2.82
C GLU A 117 -14.26 16.91 -2.32
N MET A 118 -13.65 15.76 -2.61
CA MET A 118 -14.21 14.45 -2.22
C MET A 118 -13.73 13.95 -0.86
N HIS A 119 -12.86 14.71 -0.18
CA HIS A 119 -12.27 14.35 1.11
C HIS A 119 -11.58 12.98 1.12
N ILE A 120 -10.74 12.76 0.10
CA ILE A 120 -9.93 11.55 -0.09
C ILE A 120 -8.47 11.97 -0.21
N ASP A 121 -7.52 11.21 0.36
CA ASP A 121 -6.09 11.53 0.26
C ASP A 121 -5.62 11.51 -1.20
N VAL A 122 -4.78 12.48 -1.57
CA VAL A 122 -4.15 12.60 -2.90
C VAL A 122 -3.48 11.30 -3.32
N ARG A 123 -2.84 10.61 -2.37
CA ARG A 123 -2.18 9.31 -2.61
C ARG A 123 -3.19 8.24 -3.05
N ARG A 124 -4.39 8.23 -2.46
CA ARG A 124 -5.47 7.30 -2.80
C ARG A 124 -6.10 7.67 -4.14
N VAL A 125 -6.37 8.95 -4.40
CA VAL A 125 -6.86 9.43 -5.71
C VAL A 125 -5.93 8.96 -6.83
N ALA A 126 -4.63 9.19 -6.70
CA ALA A 126 -3.64 8.75 -7.69
C ALA A 126 -3.59 7.22 -7.88
N ALA A 127 -3.78 6.44 -6.81
CA ALA A 127 -3.87 4.99 -6.90
C ALA A 127 -5.14 4.52 -7.63
N VAL A 128 -6.29 5.15 -7.38
CA VAL A 128 -7.55 4.85 -8.05
C VAL A 128 -7.42 5.09 -9.56
N VAL A 129 -6.85 6.23 -9.95
CA VAL A 129 -6.63 6.56 -11.37
C VAL A 129 -5.75 5.49 -12.04
N ARG A 130 -4.61 5.15 -11.44
CA ARG A 130 -3.70 4.10 -11.98
C ARG A 130 -4.39 2.73 -12.12
N LEU A 131 -5.15 2.30 -11.10
CA LEU A 131 -5.87 1.02 -11.16
C LEU A 131 -6.99 1.03 -12.21
N LYS A 132 -7.66 2.17 -12.40
CA LYS A 132 -8.69 2.34 -13.42
C LYS A 132 -8.12 2.35 -14.84
N GLU A 133 -6.94 2.92 -15.04
CA GLU A 133 -6.23 2.83 -16.33
C GLU A 133 -5.94 1.36 -16.68
N VAL A 134 -5.43 0.59 -15.72
CA VAL A 134 -5.20 -0.86 -15.91
C VAL A 134 -6.50 -1.61 -16.21
N GLU A 135 -7.59 -1.28 -15.51
CA GLU A 135 -8.91 -1.87 -15.79
C GLU A 135 -9.37 -1.57 -17.23
N LYS A 136 -9.23 -0.32 -17.69
CA LYS A 136 -9.59 0.09 -19.06
C LYS A 136 -8.68 -0.59 -20.09
N GLN A 137 -7.39 -0.72 -19.83
CA GLN A 137 -6.46 -1.47 -20.66
C GLN A 137 -6.86 -2.94 -20.77
N TRP A 138 -7.20 -3.60 -19.67
CA TRP A 138 -7.63 -5.01 -19.69
C TRP A 138 -8.93 -5.21 -20.47
N LYS A 139 -9.89 -4.28 -20.35
CA LYS A 139 -11.09 -4.28 -21.17
C LYS A 139 -10.76 -4.12 -22.66
N ALA A 140 -9.85 -3.21 -23.01
CA ALA A 140 -9.40 -3.00 -24.39
C ALA A 140 -8.69 -4.24 -24.96
N GLU A 141 -7.92 -4.95 -24.13
CA GLU A 141 -7.27 -6.23 -24.49
C GLU A 141 -8.24 -7.42 -24.47
N GLY A 142 -9.50 -7.24 -24.09
CA GLY A 142 -10.51 -8.31 -24.01
C GLY A 142 -10.29 -9.31 -22.87
N LYS A 143 -9.52 -8.96 -21.85
CA LYS A 143 -9.29 -9.82 -20.67
C LYS A 143 -10.54 -9.90 -19.80
N GLN A 144 -10.82 -11.11 -19.30
CA GLN A 144 -11.96 -11.33 -18.42
C GLN A 144 -11.69 -10.75 -17.03
N LEU A 145 -12.58 -9.87 -16.58
CA LEU A 145 -12.53 -9.28 -15.24
C LEU A 145 -13.20 -10.21 -14.21
N ALA A 146 -12.64 -10.24 -12.99
CA ALA A 146 -13.17 -11.02 -11.88
C ALA A 146 -14.41 -10.36 -11.21
N VAL A 147 -15.43 -10.05 -12.01
CA VAL A 147 -16.62 -9.31 -11.57
C VAL A 147 -17.43 -10.03 -10.48
N PRO A 148 -17.70 -11.35 -10.56
CA PRO A 148 -18.44 -12.06 -9.51
C PRO A 148 -17.73 -11.99 -8.16
N TYR A 149 -16.41 -12.15 -8.17
CA TYR A 149 -15.56 -12.04 -6.99
C TYR A 149 -15.60 -10.62 -6.40
N ALA A 150 -15.36 -9.60 -7.24
CA ALA A 150 -15.38 -8.21 -6.79
C ALA A 150 -16.73 -7.82 -6.17
N ARG A 151 -17.85 -8.20 -6.81
CA ARG A 151 -19.21 -7.93 -6.29
C ARG A 151 -19.45 -8.59 -4.94
N ALA A 152 -18.99 -9.83 -4.74
CA ALA A 152 -19.13 -10.54 -3.48
C ALA A 152 -18.31 -9.86 -2.36
N VAL A 153 -17.05 -9.52 -2.62
CA VAL A 153 -16.17 -8.87 -1.63
C VAL A 153 -16.69 -7.47 -1.27
N MET A 154 -17.17 -6.69 -2.25
CA MET A 154 -17.71 -5.34 -2.02
C MET A 154 -19.05 -5.33 -1.27
N LYS A 155 -19.71 -6.48 -1.08
CA LYS A 155 -20.86 -6.61 -0.18
C LYS A 155 -20.45 -6.84 1.28
N MET A 156 -19.25 -7.39 1.50
CA MET A 156 -18.73 -7.69 2.84
C MET A 156 -18.08 -6.48 3.52
N LEU A 157 -17.74 -5.44 2.74
CA LEU A 157 -17.00 -4.27 3.22
C LEU A 157 -17.92 -3.04 3.34
N PRO A 158 -17.68 -2.17 4.34
CA PRO A 158 -18.40 -0.91 4.42
C PRO A 158 -17.96 0.01 3.28
N LYS A 159 -18.90 0.69 2.64
CA LYS A 159 -18.63 1.51 1.44
C LYS A 159 -18.96 2.97 1.67
N THR A 160 -18.20 3.84 1.02
CA THR A 160 -18.53 5.26 0.88
C THR A 160 -19.05 5.51 -0.53
N PHE A 161 -20.16 6.23 -0.59
CA PHE A 161 -20.73 6.78 -1.80
C PHE A 161 -20.46 8.28 -1.79
N TRP A 162 -20.27 8.84 -2.97
CA TRP A 162 -20.03 10.26 -3.14
C TRP A 162 -20.97 10.76 -4.22
N GLU A 163 -21.77 11.76 -3.87
CA GLU A 163 -22.76 12.37 -4.76
C GLU A 163 -22.45 13.87 -4.92
N GLU A 164 -22.50 14.36 -6.16
CA GLU A 164 -22.19 15.76 -6.47
C GLU A 164 -23.29 16.69 -5.92
N GLY A 165 -22.91 17.68 -5.11
CA GLY A 165 -23.84 18.63 -4.51
C GLY A 165 -24.54 18.17 -3.23
N ALA A 166 -24.39 16.91 -2.83
CA ALA A 166 -24.85 16.41 -1.54
C ALA A 166 -23.80 16.63 -0.44
N GLU A 167 -24.26 16.67 0.82
CA GLU A 167 -23.36 16.66 1.97
C GLU A 167 -22.84 15.22 2.19
N ASN A 168 -21.62 14.98 1.70
CA ASN A 168 -20.99 13.67 1.80
C ASN A 168 -20.15 13.56 3.09
N VAL A 169 -20.18 12.39 3.72
CA VAL A 169 -19.28 12.09 4.84
C VAL A 169 -17.84 11.98 4.30
N PRO A 170 -16.86 12.65 4.93
CA PRO A 170 -15.46 12.53 4.54
C PRO A 170 -14.99 11.07 4.57
N HIS A 171 -14.31 10.62 3.50
CA HIS A 171 -13.81 9.25 3.42
C HIS A 171 -12.65 9.01 4.38
N GLU A 172 -11.71 9.96 4.45
CA GLU A 172 -10.53 9.89 5.32
C GLU A 172 -10.01 11.30 5.65
N PRO A 173 -9.21 11.47 6.72
CA PRO A 173 -8.60 12.76 7.05
C PRO A 173 -7.53 13.14 6.03
N ILE A 174 -7.83 14.11 5.15
CA ILE A 174 -6.92 14.56 4.08
C ILE A 174 -5.71 15.38 4.58
N ASN A 175 -5.78 15.90 5.81
CA ASN A 175 -4.79 16.81 6.40
C ASN A 175 -3.89 16.14 7.44
N GLU A 176 -3.75 14.82 7.40
CA GLU A 176 -2.87 14.10 8.32
C GLU A 176 -1.39 14.41 8.02
N ILE A 177 -0.64 14.79 9.06
CA ILE A 177 0.78 15.13 8.97
C ILE A 177 1.58 14.07 9.72
N HIS A 178 2.66 13.58 9.09
CA HIS A 178 3.60 12.68 9.75
C HIS A 178 4.17 13.29 11.05
N VAL A 179 4.22 12.54 12.14
CA VAL A 179 4.89 12.97 13.37
C VAL A 179 6.40 12.82 13.19
N HIS A 180 7.14 13.93 13.16
CA HIS A 180 8.59 13.90 13.00
C HIS A 180 9.27 13.66 14.35
N ASN A 181 10.36 12.89 14.39
CA ASN A 181 11.04 12.55 15.65
C ASN A 181 11.46 13.78 16.47
N LEU A 182 11.91 14.85 15.82
CA LEU A 182 12.27 16.12 16.49
C LEU A 182 11.10 16.75 17.25
N THR A 183 9.85 16.51 16.82
CA THR A 183 8.65 17.06 17.46
C THR A 183 8.10 16.19 18.59
N MET A 184 8.72 15.05 18.87
CA MET A 184 8.29 14.15 19.95
C MET A 184 8.86 14.54 21.31
N GLN A 185 9.74 15.54 21.36
CA GLN A 185 10.34 16.02 22.59
C GLN A 185 9.34 16.88 23.39
N GLN A 186 9.28 16.68 24.69
CA GLN A 186 8.53 17.55 25.59
C GLN A 186 9.39 18.77 25.92
N LEU A 187 8.98 19.95 25.44
CA LEU A 187 9.76 21.18 25.56
C LEU A 187 8.92 22.30 26.18
N PHE A 188 9.46 22.94 27.20
CA PHE A 188 8.88 24.12 27.85
C PHE A 188 9.81 25.31 27.63
N THR A 189 9.60 26.06 26.55
CA THR A 189 10.46 27.19 26.20
C THR A 189 10.10 28.41 27.06
N PRO A 190 11.01 28.94 27.89
CA PRO A 190 10.76 30.18 28.59
C PRO A 190 10.73 31.32 27.56
N VAL A 191 9.66 32.10 27.57
CA VAL A 191 9.46 33.27 26.71
C VAL A 191 8.99 34.45 27.55
N SER A 192 9.13 35.66 27.02
CA SER A 192 8.55 36.86 27.65
C SER A 192 7.04 36.68 27.81
N GLU A 193 6.51 37.21 28.92
CA GLU A 193 5.08 37.20 29.25
C GLU A 193 4.19 37.82 28.15
N SER A 194 4.72 38.80 27.42
CA SER A 194 4.00 39.51 26.35
C SER A 194 4.26 38.95 24.95
N ARG A 195 5.05 37.88 24.81
CA ARG A 195 5.41 37.33 23.48
C ARG A 195 4.24 36.55 22.87
N HIS A 196 3.86 36.92 21.64
CA HIS A 196 2.96 36.10 20.82
C HIS A 196 3.69 34.90 20.21
N PHE A 197 3.56 33.73 20.82
CA PHE A 197 4.26 32.51 20.39
C PHE A 197 3.49 31.77 19.29
N THR A 198 4.02 31.77 18.06
CA THR A 198 3.34 31.21 16.88
C THR A 198 3.73 29.75 16.59
N ARG A 199 3.02 29.10 15.64
CA ARG A 199 3.40 27.77 15.12
C ARG A 199 4.77 27.76 14.45
N GLU A 200 5.21 28.89 13.89
CA GLU A 200 6.55 29.01 13.30
C GLU A 200 7.62 29.12 14.38
N ASP A 201 7.35 29.85 15.47
CA ASP A 201 8.22 29.88 16.65
C ASP A 201 8.33 28.50 17.30
N ALA A 202 7.21 27.78 17.43
CA ALA A 202 7.18 26.42 17.96
C ALA A 202 8.03 25.46 17.11
N ALA A 203 7.93 25.55 15.78
CA ALA A 203 8.74 24.72 14.89
C ALA A 203 10.24 25.00 15.08
N LYS A 204 10.64 26.28 15.13
CA LYS A 204 12.02 26.69 15.40
C LYS A 204 12.50 26.24 16.78
N ALA A 205 11.64 26.27 17.80
CA ALA A 205 11.96 25.81 19.14
C ALA A 205 12.30 24.31 19.17
N PHE A 206 11.68 23.49 18.30
CA PHE A 206 12.08 22.09 18.14
C PHE A 206 13.41 21.95 17.40
N HIS A 207 13.59 22.66 16.26
CA HIS A 207 14.82 22.65 15.49
C HIS A 207 14.82 23.76 14.42
N ASP A 208 15.98 24.35 14.10
CA ASP A 208 16.12 25.48 13.16
C ASP A 208 15.53 25.22 11.76
N ARG A 209 15.71 23.98 11.26
CA ARG A 209 15.23 23.56 9.93
C ARG A 209 13.81 22.97 9.94
N MET A 210 13.15 22.94 11.09
CA MET A 210 11.82 22.35 11.19
C MET A 210 10.77 23.28 10.59
N LEU A 211 9.95 22.73 9.69
CA LEU A 211 8.84 23.45 9.10
C LEU A 211 7.62 23.43 10.04
N SER A 212 6.83 24.49 10.02
CA SER A 212 5.56 24.54 10.75
C SER A 212 4.55 23.52 10.20
N ALA A 213 3.58 23.14 11.03
CA ALA A 213 2.52 22.19 10.62
C ALA A 213 1.82 22.65 9.33
N ASP A 214 1.50 23.95 9.22
CA ASP A 214 0.87 24.54 8.04
C ASP A 214 1.68 24.29 6.75
N LYS A 215 3.02 24.34 6.81
CA LYS A 215 3.90 24.13 5.64
C LYS A 215 4.12 22.65 5.32
N ARG A 216 3.92 21.76 6.30
CA ARG A 216 4.08 20.30 6.18
C ARG A 216 2.80 19.59 5.74
N SER A 217 1.64 20.26 5.84
CA SER A 217 0.37 19.73 5.36
C SER A 217 0.44 19.35 3.87
N PRO A 218 -0.10 18.18 3.47
CA PRO A 218 -0.20 17.78 2.06
C PRO A 218 -0.98 18.79 1.21
N GLN A 219 -1.98 19.45 1.79
CA GLN A 219 -2.85 20.43 1.13
C GLN A 219 -2.70 21.83 1.75
N ARG A 220 -1.49 22.41 1.63
CA ARG A 220 -1.20 23.76 2.14
C ARG A 220 -2.02 24.86 1.45
N GLU A 221 -2.45 24.62 0.21
CA GLU A 221 -3.26 25.56 -0.58
C GLU A 221 -4.66 25.71 0.03
N LEU A 222 -5.21 24.64 0.60
CA LEU A 222 -6.51 24.65 1.29
C LEU A 222 -6.47 25.57 2.52
N ILE A 223 -5.37 25.54 3.28
CA ILE A 223 -5.16 26.42 4.44
C ILE A 223 -5.16 27.90 4.00
N LYS A 224 -4.57 28.21 2.84
CA LYS A 224 -4.55 29.59 2.32
C LYS A 224 -5.95 30.04 1.91
N MET A 225 -6.71 29.17 1.25
CA MET A 225 -8.10 29.42 0.88
C MET A 225 -8.94 29.70 2.12
N GLU A 226 -8.86 28.86 3.15
CA GLU A 226 -9.63 29.03 4.37
C GLU A 226 -9.27 30.32 5.12
N LYS A 227 -7.97 30.67 5.16
CA LYS A 227 -7.51 31.95 5.68
C LYS A 227 -8.06 33.16 4.91
N GLN A 228 -8.37 33.04 3.61
CA GLN A 228 -9.00 34.10 2.83
C GLN A 228 -10.50 34.21 3.13
N VAL A 229 -11.18 33.07 3.28
CA VAL A 229 -12.59 33.03 3.66
C VAL A 229 -12.80 33.68 5.03
N ILE A 230 -11.95 33.35 6.00
CA ILE A 230 -11.97 33.98 7.34
C ILE A 230 -11.74 35.50 7.27
N LYS A 231 -10.98 35.98 6.28
CA LYS A 231 -10.76 37.42 6.03
C LYS A 231 -11.92 38.11 5.32
N GLY A 232 -13.00 37.39 4.98
CA GLY A 232 -14.20 37.94 4.36
C GLY A 232 -14.25 37.83 2.83
N VAL A 233 -13.33 37.10 2.19
CA VAL A 233 -13.43 36.80 0.75
C VAL A 233 -14.56 35.79 0.52
N PRO A 234 -15.48 36.00 -0.44
CA PRO A 234 -16.55 35.05 -0.70
C PRO A 234 -15.97 33.69 -1.15
N ARG A 235 -16.57 32.60 -0.63
CA ARG A 235 -16.14 31.22 -0.91
C ARG A 235 -15.96 30.87 -2.40
N PRO A 236 -16.85 31.26 -3.34
CA PRO A 236 -16.63 30.94 -4.77
C PRO A 236 -15.37 31.59 -5.33
N GLU A 237 -15.07 32.84 -4.95
CA GLU A 237 -13.84 33.52 -5.37
C GLU A 237 -12.58 32.91 -4.73
N ALA A 238 -12.70 32.45 -3.47
CA ALA A 238 -11.61 31.72 -2.83
C ALA A 238 -11.34 30.37 -3.51
N LEU A 239 -12.38 29.69 -3.99
CA LEU A 239 -12.27 28.42 -4.73
C LEU A 239 -11.59 28.57 -6.08
N THR A 240 -11.93 29.61 -6.86
CA THR A 240 -11.26 29.87 -8.14
C THR A 240 -9.79 30.19 -7.93
N LYS A 241 -9.47 31.06 -6.95
CA LYS A 241 -8.08 31.34 -6.54
C LYS A 241 -7.35 30.07 -6.09
N PHE A 242 -8.02 29.19 -5.35
CA PHE A 242 -7.47 27.91 -4.93
C PHE A 242 -7.13 27.01 -6.13
N GLN A 243 -8.03 26.88 -7.10
CA GLN A 243 -7.78 26.11 -8.32
C GLN A 243 -6.62 26.68 -9.14
N GLU A 244 -6.58 28.00 -9.34
CA GLU A 244 -5.46 28.66 -10.02
C GLU A 244 -4.11 28.43 -9.32
N LEU A 245 -4.10 28.48 -7.98
CA LEU A 245 -2.89 28.24 -7.19
C LEU A 245 -2.40 26.80 -7.33
N ILE A 246 -3.30 25.82 -7.30
CA ILE A 246 -2.95 24.41 -7.55
C ILE A 246 -2.41 24.27 -8.96
N GLN A 247 -3.10 24.83 -9.97
CA GLN A 247 -2.66 24.74 -11.36
C GLN A 247 -1.24 25.30 -11.53
N LYS A 248 -0.98 26.49 -10.99
CA LYS A 248 0.36 27.13 -11.00
C LYS A 248 1.42 26.29 -10.29
N HIS A 249 1.05 25.53 -9.26
CA HIS A 249 1.98 24.65 -8.54
C HIS A 249 2.26 23.37 -9.33
N GLU A 250 1.24 22.73 -9.87
CA GLU A 250 1.36 21.51 -10.69
C GLU A 250 2.12 21.80 -11.98
N THR A 251 1.89 22.93 -12.65
CA THR A 251 2.67 23.32 -13.84
C THR A 251 4.14 23.46 -13.49
N LYS A 252 4.48 24.21 -12.44
CA LYS A 252 5.87 24.37 -11.97
C LYS A 252 6.52 23.04 -11.60
N ASP A 253 5.78 22.14 -10.95
CA ASP A 253 6.34 20.85 -10.55
C ASP A 253 6.50 19.92 -11.78
N SER A 254 5.58 19.97 -12.74
CA SER A 254 5.70 19.26 -14.02
C SER A 254 6.87 19.76 -14.88
N GLU A 255 7.09 21.08 -14.93
CA GLU A 255 8.22 21.72 -15.63
C GLU A 255 9.54 21.27 -15.02
N LYS A 256 9.68 21.36 -13.68
CA LYS A 256 10.87 20.89 -12.97
C LYS A 256 11.14 19.41 -13.22
N GLU A 257 10.11 18.58 -13.25
CA GLU A 257 10.27 17.15 -13.50
C GLU A 257 10.68 16.88 -14.95
N ALA A 258 10.05 17.56 -15.91
CA ALA A 258 10.41 17.49 -17.32
C ALA A 258 11.86 17.95 -17.56
N ASP A 259 12.26 19.06 -16.96
CA ASP A 259 13.62 19.58 -17.04
C ASP A 259 14.63 18.65 -16.40
N LYS A 260 14.29 18.04 -15.24
CA LYS A 260 15.12 17.01 -14.62
C LYS A 260 15.27 15.79 -15.52
N ARG A 261 14.20 15.32 -16.17
CA ARG A 261 14.26 14.19 -17.12
C ARG A 261 15.13 14.55 -18.34
N ARG A 262 14.90 15.72 -18.94
CA ARG A 262 15.67 16.25 -20.08
C ARG A 262 17.16 16.36 -19.73
N PHE A 263 17.47 16.88 -18.55
CA PHE A 263 18.83 17.02 -18.04
C PHE A 263 19.52 15.64 -17.86
N LEU A 264 18.80 14.67 -17.28
CA LEU A 264 19.32 13.31 -17.11
C LEU A 264 19.53 12.61 -18.45
N ASP A 265 18.64 12.83 -19.42
CA ASP A 265 18.77 12.29 -20.77
C ASP A 265 19.91 12.96 -21.55
N SER A 266 20.07 14.29 -21.44
CA SER A 266 21.18 15.01 -22.10
C SER A 266 22.54 14.63 -21.54
N MET A 267 22.62 14.31 -20.25
CA MET A 267 23.82 13.77 -19.63
C MET A 267 24.16 12.36 -20.13
N THR A 268 23.16 11.56 -20.51
CA THR A 268 23.37 10.15 -20.85
C THR A 268 23.75 9.97 -22.32
N LYS A 269 25.02 9.66 -22.60
CA LYS A 269 25.48 9.34 -23.97
C LYS A 269 25.05 7.91 -24.33
N ARG A 270 24.16 7.80 -25.32
CA ARG A 270 23.64 6.51 -25.82
C ARG A 270 24.39 6.10 -27.09
N VAL A 271 25.09 4.97 -27.05
CA VAL A 271 25.83 4.40 -28.19
C VAL A 271 25.19 3.08 -28.56
N LYS A 272 24.45 3.07 -29.67
CA LYS A 272 23.84 1.85 -30.20
C LYS A 272 24.88 1.01 -30.92
N THR A 273 24.88 -0.28 -30.62
CA THR A 273 25.65 -1.31 -31.32
C THR A 273 24.66 -2.31 -31.94
N ASP A 274 25.18 -3.34 -32.61
CA ASP A 274 24.36 -4.39 -33.23
C ASP A 274 23.41 -5.10 -32.24
N ARG A 275 23.89 -5.45 -31.04
CA ARG A 275 23.10 -6.21 -30.05
C ARG A 275 22.55 -5.39 -28.89
N TYR A 276 23.26 -4.34 -28.47
CA TYR A 276 22.95 -3.61 -27.23
C TYR A 276 23.07 -2.09 -27.41
N GLU A 277 22.40 -1.35 -26.53
CA GLU A 277 22.60 0.09 -26.37
C GLU A 277 23.45 0.34 -25.12
N PHE A 278 24.67 0.83 -25.30
CA PHE A 278 25.50 1.25 -24.18
C PHE A 278 25.10 2.66 -23.75
N ARG A 279 24.74 2.82 -22.47
CA ARG A 279 24.34 4.10 -21.88
C ARG A 279 25.43 4.57 -20.92
N PHE A 280 26.25 5.51 -21.37
CA PHE A 280 27.31 6.11 -20.57
C PHE A 280 26.78 7.32 -19.82
N LYS A 281 26.84 7.28 -18.49
CA LYS A 281 26.46 8.40 -17.63
C LYS A 281 27.74 9.02 -17.06
N PRO A 282 28.04 10.29 -17.34
CA PRO A 282 29.16 10.98 -16.70
C PRO A 282 28.84 11.15 -15.22
N MET A 283 29.83 10.89 -14.37
CA MET A 283 29.74 11.05 -12.92
C MET A 283 30.96 11.84 -12.46
N ASP A 284 30.79 12.67 -11.43
CA ASP A 284 31.88 13.44 -10.85
C ASP A 284 32.67 12.58 -9.84
N ILE A 285 33.97 12.46 -10.09
CA ILE A 285 34.91 11.68 -9.26
C ILE A 285 35.16 12.39 -7.92
N ASN A 286 34.99 13.72 -7.86
CA ASN A 286 35.27 14.51 -6.68
C ASN A 286 34.17 14.39 -5.60
N GLU A 287 33.03 13.76 -5.89
CA GLU A 287 31.93 13.53 -4.95
C GLU A 287 32.20 12.42 -3.89
N VAL A 288 33.46 12.17 -3.56
CA VAL A 288 33.89 11.16 -2.58
C VAL A 288 33.92 11.66 -1.13
N GLY A 289 33.81 12.98 -0.92
CA GLY A 289 33.90 13.62 0.39
C GLY A 289 35.34 13.75 0.89
N ARG A 290 35.55 14.50 1.98
CA ARG A 290 36.89 14.84 2.50
C ARG A 290 37.78 13.61 2.75
N ASP A 291 37.19 12.55 3.31
CA ASP A 291 37.92 11.35 3.74
C ASP A 291 37.68 10.16 2.79
N GLY A 292 37.15 10.40 1.58
CA GLY A 292 36.75 9.34 0.64
C GLY A 292 35.48 8.55 1.03
N ARG A 293 34.77 8.99 2.07
CA ARG A 293 33.55 8.33 2.60
C ARG A 293 32.30 9.20 2.39
N SER A 294 31.66 9.08 1.22
CA SER A 294 30.40 9.79 0.89
C SER A 294 29.30 8.83 0.43
N ARG A 295 28.06 8.92 0.95
CA ARG A 295 26.92 8.09 0.51
C ARG A 295 26.61 8.23 -1.00
N LYS A 296 26.99 9.35 -1.61
CA LYS A 296 26.78 9.63 -3.04
C LYS A 296 27.92 9.13 -3.94
N GLY A 297 29.08 8.78 -3.37
CA GLY A 297 30.25 8.36 -4.14
C GLY A 297 29.96 7.13 -4.99
N THR A 298 30.36 7.16 -6.26
CA THR A 298 30.15 6.09 -7.23
C THR A 298 31.32 5.10 -7.26
N GLY A 299 31.01 3.81 -7.37
CA GLY A 299 32.00 2.74 -7.49
C GLY A 299 31.96 1.74 -6.32
N TRP A 300 32.70 0.64 -6.46
CA TRP A 300 32.87 -0.34 -5.39
C TRP A 300 33.91 0.16 -4.39
N ARG A 301 33.56 0.19 -3.10
CA ARG A 301 34.47 0.71 -2.06
C ARG A 301 35.58 -0.29 -1.73
N TYR A 302 36.80 0.22 -1.55
CA TYR A 302 37.94 -0.55 -1.05
C TYR A 302 37.93 -0.63 0.49
N GLY A 303 38.55 -1.69 1.04
CA GLY A 303 38.65 -1.88 2.49
C GLY A 303 37.34 -2.28 3.18
N ALA A 304 36.34 -2.73 2.42
CA ALA A 304 35.06 -3.21 2.94
C ALA A 304 34.89 -4.71 2.61
N PRO A 305 34.98 -5.63 3.60
CA PRO A 305 34.74 -7.05 3.36
C PRO A 305 33.26 -7.31 3.04
N PHE A 306 32.98 -8.43 2.38
CA PHE A 306 31.60 -8.85 2.11
C PHE A 306 30.82 -9.02 3.41
N GLU A 307 29.61 -8.47 3.45
CA GLU A 307 28.73 -8.52 4.62
C GLU A 307 27.80 -9.74 4.63
N ASP A 308 28.00 -10.70 3.73
CA ASP A 308 27.06 -11.80 3.46
C ASP A 308 26.74 -12.69 4.65
N ARG A 309 27.65 -12.75 5.63
CA ARG A 309 27.53 -13.51 6.88
C ARG A 309 26.89 -12.70 8.02
N LYS A 310 26.65 -11.40 7.83
CA LYS A 310 25.97 -10.57 8.83
C LYS A 310 24.48 -10.93 8.88
N ARG A 311 23.97 -11.14 10.09
CA ARG A 311 22.55 -11.41 10.33
C ARG A 311 21.73 -10.16 10.00
N GLY A 312 20.60 -10.34 9.32
CA GLY A 312 19.67 -9.25 9.00
C GLY A 312 19.99 -8.46 7.74
N LEU A 313 20.99 -8.87 6.94
CA LEU A 313 21.30 -8.22 5.67
C LEU A 313 20.21 -8.52 4.61
N VAL A 314 19.73 -7.48 3.94
CA VAL A 314 18.72 -7.60 2.88
C VAL A 314 19.40 -8.02 1.57
N LYS A 315 19.06 -9.21 1.06
CA LYS A 315 19.56 -9.77 -0.22
C LYS A 315 18.49 -9.79 -1.33
N ILE A 316 17.38 -9.12 -1.09
CA ILE A 316 16.21 -9.04 -1.97
C ILE A 316 16.18 -7.63 -2.59
N PRO A 317 15.74 -7.45 -3.85
CA PRO A 317 15.61 -6.12 -4.45
C PRO A 317 14.71 -5.22 -3.58
N THR A 318 15.23 -4.06 -3.18
CA THR A 318 14.52 -3.07 -2.34
C THR A 318 13.71 -2.05 -3.13
N SER A 319 13.93 -1.97 -4.45
CA SER A 319 13.23 -1.07 -5.36
C SER A 319 12.97 -1.78 -6.68
N VAL A 320 11.72 -1.75 -7.15
CA VAL A 320 11.32 -2.19 -8.49
C VAL A 320 10.93 -0.92 -9.26
N PRO A 321 11.76 -0.46 -10.21
CA PRO A 321 11.60 0.82 -10.89
C PRO A 321 10.46 0.83 -11.91
#